data_AF-A0A9C8T1F1-F1
#
_entry.id   AF-A0A9C8T1F1-F1
#
_cell.length_a   1.000
_cell.length_b   1.000
_cell.length_c   1.000
_cell.angle_alpha   90.00
_cell.angle_beta   90.00
_cell.angle_gamma   90.00
#
_symmetry.space_group_name_H-M   'P 1'
#
loop_
_entity.id
_entity.type
_entity.pdbx_description
1 polymer ?
#
loop_
_entity_poly.entity_id
_entity_poly.type
_entity_poly.pdbx_seq_one_letter_code
_entity_poly.pdbx_strand_id
1 'polypeptide(L)' 'MTKVCCVCHRVQNGDRWSMADALPADERVTHGYCPDCFSEAMAALDEFVRKERLIRTAVASQSCPMLVGALCA' A
#
# COMPACT_ATOMS: atom_id res chain seq x y z
N MET A 1 7.96 -24.74 4.21
CA MET A 1 6.93 -23.91 4.86
C MET A 1 6.22 -23.18 3.75
N THR A 2 4.92 -23.44 3.62
CA THR A 2 4.16 -22.99 2.45
C THR A 2 3.63 -21.59 2.68
N LYS A 3 3.76 -20.71 1.70
CA LYS A 3 3.27 -19.33 1.81
C LYS A 3 1.95 -19.19 1.07
N VAL A 4 0.97 -18.59 1.73
CA VAL A 4 -0.37 -18.34 1.18
C VAL A 4 -0.58 -16.84 1.10
N CYS A 5 -1.08 -16.37 -0.04
CA CYS A 5 -1.42 -14.97 -0.21
C CYS A 5 -2.69 -14.62 0.57
N CYS A 6 -2.65 -13.61 1.43
CA CYS A 6 -3.81 -13.17 2.22
C CYS A 6 -4.94 -12.55 1.39
N VAL A 7 -4.66 -12.18 0.14
CA VAL A 7 -5.59 -11.44 -0.72
C VAL A 7 -6.27 -12.37 -1.72
N CYS A 8 -5.47 -13.08 -2.52
CA CYS A 8 -5.99 -13.95 -3.57
C CYS A 8 -5.92 -15.44 -3.23
N HIS A 9 -5.43 -15.80 -2.04
CA HIS A 9 -5.29 -17.19 -1.56
C HIS A 9 -4.43 -18.12 -2.43
N ARG A 10 -3.68 -17.58 -3.39
CA ARG A 10 -2.65 -18.34 -4.12
C ARG A 10 -1.60 -18.85 -3.15
N VAL A 11 -1.13 -20.06 -3.43
CA VAL A 11 -0.12 -20.78 -2.66
C VAL A 11 1.21 -20.73 -3.42
N GLN A 12 2.30 -20.48 -2.70
CA GLN A 12 3.65 -20.54 -3.22
C GLN A 12 4.19 -21.97 -3.18
N ASN A 13 4.37 -22.56 -4.36
CA ASN A 13 5.03 -23.85 -4.57
C ASN A 13 6.37 -23.60 -5.27
N GLY A 14 7.46 -23.61 -4.50
CA GLY A 14 8.78 -23.19 -4.98
C GLY A 14 8.77 -21.72 -5.44
N ASP A 15 9.10 -21.48 -6.71
CA ASP A 15 9.13 -20.13 -7.30
C ASP A 15 7.81 -19.70 -7.96
N ARG A 16 6.77 -20.54 -7.89
CA ARG A 16 5.49 -20.30 -8.57
C ARG A 16 4.36 -20.10 -7.58
N TRP A 17 3.45 -19.19 -7.94
CA TRP A 17 2.20 -18.96 -7.23
C TRP A 17 1.05 -19.55 -8.04
N SER A 18 0.27 -20.45 -7.44
CA SER A 18 -0.87 -21.09 -8.08
C SER A 18 -2.06 -21.19 -7.13
N MET A 19 -3.26 -21.37 -7.67
CA MET A 19 -4.37 -21.85 -6.86
C MET A 19 -4.06 -23.30 -6.46
N ALA A 20 -4.26 -23.63 -5.19
CA ALA A 20 -4.15 -24.99 -4.70
C ALA A 20 -5.54 -25.52 -4.41
N ASP A 21 -5.83 -26.75 -4.84
CA ASP A 21 -7.13 -27.38 -4.63
C ASP A 21 -7.32 -27.84 -3.17
N ALA A 22 -6.22 -28.18 -2.48
CA ALA A 22 -6.17 -28.38 -1.04
C ALA A 22 -4.72 -28.35 -0.54
N LEU A 23 -4.49 -27.77 0.62
CA LEU A 23 -3.24 -27.94 1.37
C LEU A 23 -3.39 -29.16 2.31
N PRO A 24 -2.33 -29.96 2.54
CA PRO A 24 -2.30 -30.99 3.56
C PRO A 24 -2.65 -30.40 4.93
N ALA A 25 -3.45 -31.13 5.72
CA ALA A 25 -3.97 -30.66 7.01
C ALA A 25 -2.87 -30.39 8.05
N ASP A 26 -1.70 -31.00 7.89
CA ASP A 26 -0.53 -30.88 8.76
C ASP A 26 0.53 -29.90 8.23
N GLU A 27 0.27 -29.23 7.10
CA GLU A 27 1.25 -28.34 6.50
C GLU A 27 1.30 -26.98 7.23
N ARG A 28 2.51 -26.59 7.67
CA ARG A 28 2.76 -25.27 8.25
C ARG A 28 2.69 -24.20 7.17
N VAL A 29 1.66 -23.36 7.27
CA VAL A 29 1.44 -22.21 6.39
C VAL A 29 1.95 -20.90 7.00
N THR A 30 2.43 -20.02 6.13
CA THR A 30 2.69 -18.61 6.42
C THR A 30 1.82 -17.74 5.55
N HIS A 31 1.37 -16.63 6.11
CA HIS A 31 0.52 -15.67 5.43
C HIS A 31 1.40 -14.53 4.89
N GLY A 32 1.16 -14.11 3.64
CA GLY A 32 1.90 -13.02 3.01
C GLY A 32 1.21 -12.47 1.75
N TYR A 33 1.95 -11.78 0.90
CA TYR A 33 1.47 -11.30 -0.39
C TYR A 33 2.14 -12.05 -1.53
N CYS A 34 1.38 -12.38 -2.58
CA CYS A 34 1.97 -12.75 -3.86
C CYS A 34 2.50 -11.49 -4.59
N PRO A 35 3.37 -11.63 -5.60
CA PRO A 35 3.96 -10.49 -6.31
C PRO A 35 2.93 -9.52 -6.87
N ASP A 36 1.83 -10.03 -7.42
CA ASP A 36 0.78 -9.19 -8.03
C ASP A 36 0.06 -8.36 -6.96
N CYS A 37 -0.45 -9.02 -5.90
CA CYS A 37 -1.15 -8.32 -4.83
C CYS A 37 -0.24 -7.39 -4.02
N PHE A 38 1.05 -7.72 -3.91
CA PHE A 38 2.03 -6.80 -3.32
C PHE A 38 2.20 -5.55 -4.17
N SER A 39 2.36 -5.71 -5.49
CA SER A 39 2.53 -4.60 -6.42
C SER A 39 1.31 -3.68 -6.44
N GLU A 40 0.11 -4.25 -6.43
CA GLU A 40 -1.15 -3.50 -6.31
C GLU A 40 -1.23 -2.71 -5.00
N ALA A 41 -0.90 -3.35 -3.87
CA ALA A 41 -0.91 -2.70 -2.56
C ALA A 41 0.08 -1.53 -2.51
N MET A 42 1.30 -1.72 -3.02
CA MET A 42 2.31 -0.67 -3.06
C MET A 42 1.90 0.48 -3.99
N ALA A 43 1.30 0.19 -5.14
CA ALA A 43 0.80 1.23 -6.04
C ALA A 43 -0.31 2.07 -5.38
N ALA A 44 -1.23 1.43 -4.66
CA ALA A 44 -2.28 2.12 -3.90
C ALA A 44 -1.69 3.00 -2.79
N LEU A 45 -0.68 2.51 -2.06
CA LEU A 45 0.03 3.30 -1.05
C LEU A 45 0.75 4.51 -1.65
N ASP A 46 1.43 4.34 -2.77
CA ASP A 46 2.11 5.43 -3.47
C ASP A 46 1.12 6.51 -3.96
N GLU A 47 -0.05 6.11 -4.44
CA GLU A 47 -1.11 7.04 -4.80
C GLU A 47 -1.64 7.79 -3.56
N PHE A 48 -1.89 7.08 -2.47
CA PHE A 48 -2.34 7.66 -1.21
C PHE A 48 -1.36 8.70 -0.67
N VAL A 49 -0.06 8.36 -0.59
CA VAL A 49 1.00 9.27 -0.12
C VAL A 49 1.12 10.50 -1.01
N ARG A 50 1.00 10.34 -2.33
CA ARG A 50 1.00 11.48 -3.27
C ARG A 50 -0.18 12.42 -3.03
N LYS A 51 -1.40 11.88 -2.87
CA LYS A 51 -2.60 12.68 -2.58
C LYS A 51 -2.48 13.43 -1.26
N GLU A 52 -2.05 12.76 -0.20
CA GLU A 52 -1.83 13.39 1.12
C GLU A 52 -0.80 14.52 1.05
N ARG A 53 0.30 14.33 0.31
CA ARG A 53 1.30 15.39 0.13
C ARG A 53 0.72 16.61 -0.59
N LEU A 54 -0.09 16.39 -1.63
CA LEU A 54 -0.76 17.48 -2.34
C LEU A 54 -1.74 18.23 -1.43
N ILE A 55 -2.55 17.51 -0.65
CA ILE A 55 -3.49 18.11 0.31
C ILE A 55 -2.73 18.94 1.33
N ARG A 56 -1.67 18.38 1.94
CA ARG A 56 -0.86 19.12 2.94
C ARG A 56 -0.20 20.36 2.36
N THR A 57 0.28 20.31 1.12
CA THR A 57 0.88 21.47 0.45
C THR A 57 -0.18 22.52 0.11
N ALA A 58 -1.35 22.10 -0.35
CA ALA A 58 -2.48 22.99 -0.66
C ALA A 58 -3.02 23.68 0.61
N VAL A 59 -3.19 22.95 1.71
CA VAL A 59 -3.66 23.51 2.99
C VAL A 59 -2.64 24.49 3.57
N ALA A 60 -1.33 24.20 3.48
CA ALA A 60 -0.29 25.13 3.90
C ALA A 60 -0.40 26.47 3.15
N SER A 61 -0.68 26.45 1.84
CA SER A 61 -0.86 27.66 1.03
C SER A 61 -2.12 28.46 1.35
N GLN A 62 -3.14 27.86 1.99
CA GLN A 62 -4.38 28.53 2.38
C GLN A 62 -4.33 29.14 3.80
N SER A 63 -3.25 28.90 4.54
CA SER A 63 -3.08 29.39 5.91
C SER A 63 -2.31 30.72 6.02
N CYS A 64 -2.12 31.45 4.92
CA CYS A 64 -1.74 32.86 4.98
C CYS A 64 -3.01 33.73 4.94
N PRO A 65 -3.60 34.10 6.09
CA PRO A 65 -4.40 35.32 6.13
C PRO A 65 -3.44 36.44 5.74
N MET A 66 -3.75 37.15 4.66
CA MET A 66 -3.11 38.39 4.25
C MET A 66 -3.26 39.42 5.37
N LEU A 67 -2.39 39.35 6.37
CA LEU A 67 -2.23 40.32 7.45
C LEU A 67 -0.78 40.80 7.44
N VAL A 68 -0.37 41.43 6.35
CA VAL A 68 0.69 42.45 6.39
C VAL A 68 0.24 43.64 5.54
N GLY A 69 -0.87 44.24 5.97
CA GLY A 69 -0.98 45.68 5.85
C GLY A 69 -0.21 46.28 7.02
N ALA A 70 1.00 46.77 6.78
CA ALA A 70 1.51 48.04 7.31
C ALA A 70 3.03 48.16 7.10
N LEU A 71 3.43 49.35 6.62
CA LEU A 71 4.75 49.96 6.74
C LEU A 71 5.89 49.38 5.89
N CYS A 72 5.83 49.65 4.58
CA CYS A 72 7.04 50.09 3.88
C CYS A 72 7.10 51.62 4.05
N ALA A 73 7.86 52.06 5.06
CA ALA A 73 8.29 53.45 5.21
C ALA A 73 9.63 53.65 4.48
#